data_AF-A0A0P8A038-F1
#
_entry.id   AF-A0A0P8A038-F1
#
_cell.length_a   1.000
_cell.length_b   1.000
_cell.length_c   1.000
_cell.angle_alpha   90.00
_cell.angle_beta   90.00
_cell.angle_gamma   90.00
#
_symmetry.space_group_name_H-M   'P 1'
#
loop_
_entity.id
_entity.type
_entity.pdbx_description
1 polymer ?
#
loop_
_entity_poly.entity_id
_entity_poly.type
_entity_poly.pdbx_seq_one_letter_code
_entity_poly.pdbx_strand_id
1 'polypeptide(L)' 'MIENEILKNVEKLPESVKKSVLDYTDFLVNQYAADPASTSKAPRRGGLGMWQGQIWMSDDFDEPLEDFKNYM' A
#
# COMPACT_ATOMS: atom_id res chain seq x y z
N MET A 1 25.51 22.21 -1.51
CA MET A 1 25.25 22.83 -2.83
C MET A 1 24.62 21.82 -3.81
N ILE A 2 23.64 21.02 -3.38
CA ILE A 2 22.98 20.04 -4.26
C ILE A 2 21.86 20.71 -5.08
N GLU A 3 21.21 21.72 -4.51
CA GLU A 3 20.16 22.52 -5.16
C GLU A 3 20.62 23.13 -6.49
N ASN A 4 21.84 23.67 -6.54
CA ASN A 4 22.41 24.24 -7.76
C ASN A 4 22.68 23.19 -8.85
N GLU A 5 23.00 21.96 -8.48
CA GLU A 5 23.21 20.87 -9.44
C GLU A 5 21.88 20.36 -9.98
N ILE A 6 20.86 20.28 -9.13
CA ILE A 6 19.48 19.94 -9.52
C ILE A 6 18.97 20.95 -10.54
N LEU A 7 19.11 22.25 -10.28
CA LEU A 7 18.67 23.31 -11.21
C LEU A 7 19.34 23.20 -12.58
N LYS A 8 20.68 23.03 -12.60
CA LYS A 8 21.44 22.86 -13.85
C LYS A 8 21.01 21.64 -14.67
N ASN A 9 20.59 20.56 -14.00
CA ASN A 9 20.10 19.37 -14.68
C ASN A 9 18.67 19.56 -15.19
N VAL A 10 17.80 20.22 -14.41
CA VAL A 10 16.42 20.54 -14.83
C VAL A 10 16.40 21.44 -16.06
N GLU A 11 17.31 22.42 -16.16
CA GLU A 11 17.42 23.30 -17.33
C GLU A 11 17.74 22.56 -18.64
N LYS A 12 18.52 21.48 -18.57
CA LYS A 12 18.90 20.65 -19.73
C LYS A 12 17.79 19.71 -20.21
N LEU A 13 16.73 19.53 -19.41
CA LEU A 13 15.66 18.58 -19.72
C LEU A 13 14.65 19.17 -20.72
N PRO A 14 14.05 18.32 -21.58
CA PRO A 14 12.89 18.69 -22.38
C PRO A 14 11.69 19.06 -21.49
N GLU A 15 10.82 19.94 -21.99
CA GLU A 15 9.66 20.44 -21.23
C GLU A 15 8.68 19.34 -20.79
N SER A 16 8.57 18.26 -21.58
CA SER A 16 7.78 17.08 -21.22
C SER A 16 8.30 16.39 -19.95
N VAL A 17 9.62 16.32 -19.78
CA VAL A 17 10.27 15.65 -18.64
C VAL A 17 10.24 16.54 -17.41
N LYS A 18 10.32 17.87 -17.57
CA LYS A 18 10.20 18.82 -16.44
C LYS A 18 8.91 18.63 -15.65
N LYS A 19 7.80 18.31 -16.34
CA LYS A 19 6.51 18.02 -15.69
C LYS A 19 6.59 16.79 -14.77
N SER A 20 7.21 15.71 -15.25
CA SER A 20 7.41 14.49 -14.43
C SER A 20 8.33 14.73 -13.23
N VAL A 21 9.33 15.61 -13.38
CA VAL A 21 10.21 15.99 -12.28
C VAL A 21 9.45 16.77 -11.22
N LEU A 22 8.58 17.71 -11.63
CA LEU A 22 7.71 18.46 -10.73
C LEU A 22 6.79 17.52 -9.95
N ASP A 23 6.09 16.63 -10.65
CA ASP A 23 5.19 15.64 -10.03
C ASP A 23 5.93 14.77 -8.99
N TYR A 24 7.17 14.37 -9.31
CA TYR A 24 8.00 13.59 -8.38
C TYR A 24 8.47 14.40 -7.18
N THR A 25 8.84 15.67 -7.37
CA THR A 25 9.21 16.54 -6.24
C THR A 25 8.03 16.77 -5.30
N ASP A 26 6.82 16.97 -5.85
CA ASP A 26 5.60 17.10 -5.05
C ASP A 26 5.29 15.82 -4.28
N PHE A 27 5.49 14.66 -4.90
CA PHE A 27 5.39 13.38 -4.22
C PHE A 27 6.37 13.27 -3.05
N LEU A 28 7.65 13.61 -3.25
CA LEU A 28 8.65 13.57 -2.19
C LEU A 28 8.32 14.53 -1.06
N VAL A 29 7.90 15.76 -1.37
CA VAL A 29 7.45 16.71 -0.36
C VAL A 29 6.30 16.12 0.45
N ASN A 30 5.27 15.56 -0.18
CA ASN A 30 4.16 14.94 0.54
C ASN A 30 4.58 13.70 1.35
N GLN A 31 5.45 12.86 0.81
CA GLN A 31 5.92 11.63 1.42
C GLN A 31 6.75 11.88 2.69
N TYR A 32 7.50 12.99 2.73
CA TYR A 32 8.40 13.33 3.83
C TYR A 32 7.94 14.51 4.68
N ALA A 33 6.91 15.26 4.25
CA ALA A 33 6.24 16.29 5.06
C ALA A 33 5.30 15.68 6.11
N ALA A 34 4.78 14.47 5.86
CA ALA A 34 4.22 13.65 6.93
C ALA A 34 5.38 13.04 7.70
N ASP A 35 5.54 13.40 8.97
CA ASP A 35 6.60 12.91 9.85
C ASP A 35 6.88 11.41 9.65
N PRO A 36 8.14 10.96 9.58
CA PRO A 36 8.48 9.53 9.53
C PRO A 36 8.00 8.76 10.79
N ALA A 37 7.61 9.49 11.85
CA ALA A 37 6.94 8.95 13.03
C ALA A 37 5.46 8.57 12.80
N SER A 38 4.79 9.15 11.80
CA SER A 38 3.39 8.82 11.45
C SER A 38 3.29 7.58 10.55
N THR A 39 4.37 7.16 9.90
CA THR A 39 4.50 5.77 9.41
C THR A 39 4.87 4.83 10.56
N SER A 40 4.28 5.01 11.74
CA SER A 40 4.09 3.86 12.63
C SER A 40 3.37 2.84 11.76
N LYS A 41 4.08 1.77 11.40
CA LYS A 41 3.50 0.63 10.70
C LYS A 41 2.24 0.32 11.47
N ALA A 42 1.06 0.63 10.92
CA ALA A 42 -0.20 0.25 11.54
C ALA A 42 0.01 -1.21 11.95
N PRO A 43 -0.18 -1.58 13.23
CA PRO A 43 0.13 -2.92 13.68
C PRO A 43 -0.57 -3.83 12.70
N ARG A 44 0.20 -4.65 11.95
CA ARG A 44 -0.33 -5.48 10.88
C ARG A 44 -1.37 -6.37 11.54
N ARG A 45 -2.63 -5.94 11.54
CA ARG A 45 -3.75 -6.65 12.12
C ARG A 45 -4.01 -7.76 11.15
N GLY A 46 -3.34 -8.88 11.43
CA GLY A 46 -3.57 -10.12 10.76
C GLY A 46 -2.79 -10.35 9.48
N GLY A 47 -1.98 -11.41 9.52
CA GLY A 47 -1.55 -12.11 8.32
C GLY A 47 -2.48 -13.29 8.03
N LEU A 48 -2.36 -13.84 6.83
CA LEU A 48 -2.97 -15.12 6.48
C LEU A 48 -2.58 -16.19 7.51
N GLY A 49 -3.54 -16.95 8.02
CA GLY A 49 -3.29 -18.03 8.98
C GLY A 49 -3.10 -17.60 10.44
N MET A 50 -3.26 -16.31 10.78
CA MET A 50 -3.12 -15.82 12.16
C MET A 50 -4.03 -16.51 13.20
N TRP A 51 -5.14 -17.13 12.76
CA TRP A 51 -6.10 -17.87 13.59
C TRP A 51 -6.00 -19.40 13.43
N GLN A 52 -4.95 -19.90 12.75
CA GLN A 52 -4.78 -21.34 12.55
C GLN A 52 -4.65 -22.04 13.90
N GLY A 53 -5.49 -23.06 14.14
CA GLY A 53 -5.54 -23.79 15.41
C GLY A 53 -6.25 -23.06 16.55
N GLN A 54 -6.73 -21.82 16.35
CA GLN A 54 -7.57 -21.10 17.31
C GLN A 54 -9.06 -21.23 17.01
N ILE A 55 -9.41 -21.70 15.81
CA ILE A 55 -10.78 -21.91 15.36
C ILE A 55 -11.05 -23.41 15.36
N TRP A 56 -12.17 -23.81 15.97
CA TRP A 56 -12.73 -25.15 15.84
C TRP A 56 -13.71 -25.15 14.66
N MET A 57 -13.57 -26.14 13.78
CA MET A 57 -14.45 -26.39 12.63
C MET A 57 -15.14 -27.73 12.88
N SER A 58 -16.45 -27.79 12.62
CA SER A 58 -17.21 -29.03 12.74
C SER A 58 -16.91 -29.96 11.56
N ASP A 59 -17.06 -31.27 11.79
CA ASP A 59 -16.76 -32.29 10.77
C ASP A 59 -17.73 -32.24 9.57
N ASP A 60 -18.89 -31.60 9.75
CA ASP A 60 -19.96 -31.43 8.76
C ASP A 60 -19.92 -30.07 8.03
N PHE A 61 -18.86 -29.28 8.18
CA PHE A 61 -18.76 -27.93 7.60
C PHE A 61 -18.98 -27.89 6.08
N ASP A 62 -18.52 -28.92 5.37
CA ASP A 62 -18.67 -29.03 3.92
C ASP A 62 -20.04 -29.57 3.49
N GLU A 63 -20.90 -29.98 4.43
CA GLU A 63 -22.23 -30.49 4.12
C GLU A 63 -23.19 -29.36 3.67
N PRO A 64 -24.06 -29.63 2.69
CA PRO A 64 -25.02 -28.64 2.22
C PRO A 64 -26.03 -28.31 3.31
N LEU A 65 -26.16 -27.02 3.62
CA LEU A 65 -27.21 -26.52 4.49
C LEU A 65 -28.59 -26.96 3.96
N GLU A 66 -29.44 -27.39 4.87
CA GLU A 66 -30.74 -27.97 4.55
C GLU A 66 -31.62 -27.03 3.71
N ASP A 67 -31.58 -25.73 4.02
CA ASP A 67 -32.28 -24.68 3.29
C ASP A 67 -31.76 -24.45 1.86
N PHE A 68 -30.51 -24.86 1.59
CA PHE A 68 -29.83 -24.69 0.30
C PHE A 68 -29.83 -25.95 -0.56
N LYS A 69 -30.31 -27.10 -0.05
CA LYS A 69 -30.41 -28.36 -0.83
C LYS A 69 -31.21 -28.21 -2.13
N ASN A 70 -32.17 -27.28 -2.16
CA ASN A 70 -33.02 -27.04 -3.33
C ASN A 70 -32.35 -26.17 -4.42
N TYR A 71 -31.14 -25.65 -4.18
CA TYR A 71 -30.44 -24.72 -5.07
C TYR A 71 -29.10 -25.25 -5.62
N MET A 72 -28.68 -26.44 -5.19
CA MET A 72 -27.52 -27.19 -5.69
C MET A 72 -27.98 -28.26 -6.69
#